data_AF-A0A1Y0EM26-F1
#
_entry.id   AF-A0A1Y0EM26-F1
#
_cell.length_a   1.000
_cell.length_b   1.000
_cell.length_c   1.000
_cell.angle_alpha   90.00
_cell.angle_beta   90.00
_cell.angle_gamma   90.00
#
_symmetry.space_group_name_H-M   'P 1'
#
loop_
_entity.id
_entity.type
_entity.pdbx_description
1 polymer ?
#
loop_
_entity_poly.entity_id
_entity_poly.type
_entity_poly.pdbx_seq_one_letter_code
_entity_poly.pdbx_strand_id
1 'polypeptide(L)'
;MTNDELKKIIQRYGGYIEVRELPDGSFAALGDLIYTRAIYLGCNAEGYSRRFCFSDRTRANTEFAALTSEDDEPSGWIARR
;
A
#
# COMPACT_ATOMS: atom_id res chain seq x y z
N MET A 1 -12.35 -4.53 -17.31
CA MET A 1 -11.32 -3.62 -16.77
C MET A 1 -10.11 -4.46 -16.46
N THR A 2 -8.96 -4.09 -17.00
CA THR A 2 -7.68 -4.81 -16.81
C THR A 2 -7.03 -4.40 -15.48
N ASN A 3 -6.09 -5.21 -14.98
CA ASN A 3 -5.34 -4.90 -13.75
C ASN A 3 -4.56 -3.57 -13.88
N ASP A 4 -4.04 -3.27 -15.07
CA ASP A 4 -3.37 -2.00 -15.37
C ASP A 4 -4.32 -0.79 -15.30
N GLU A 5 -5.56 -0.93 -15.77
CA GLU A 5 -6.57 0.12 -15.64
C GLU A 5 -6.96 0.33 -14.17
N LEU A 6 -7.15 -0.76 -13.42
CA LEU A 6 -7.47 -0.70 -12.00
C LEU A 6 -6.34 -0.06 -11.19
N LYS A 7 -5.08 -0.43 -11.46
CA LYS A 7 -3.89 0.18 -10.85
C LYS A 7 -3.85 1.70 -11.05
N LYS A 8 -4.14 2.17 -12.27
CA LYS A 8 -4.19 3.61 -12.59
C LYS A 8 -5.30 4.34 -11.83
N ILE A 9 -6.47 3.69 -11.69
CA ILE A 9 -7.59 4.22 -10.90
C ILE A 9 -7.17 4.33 -9.43
N ILE A 10 -6.66 3.25 -8.83
CA ILE A 10 -6.21 3.23 -7.44
C ILE A 10 -5.17 4.32 -7.19
N GLN A 11 -4.15 4.43 -8.05
CA GLN A 11 -3.09 5.41 -7.88
C GLN A 11 -3.61 6.84 -7.97
N ARG A 12 -4.47 7.14 -8.96
CA ARG A 12 -4.98 8.49 -9.20
C ARG A 12 -5.96 8.94 -8.12
N TYR A 13 -6.92 8.10 -7.73
CA TYR A 13 -7.96 8.49 -6.78
C TYR A 13 -7.53 8.35 -5.31
N GLY A 14 -6.63 7.40 -5.02
CA GLY A 14 -6.09 7.22 -3.68
C GLY A 14 -4.99 8.22 -3.29
N GLY A 15 -4.43 8.96 -4.25
CA GLY A 15 -3.33 9.90 -4.00
C GLY A 15 -2.05 9.21 -3.53
N TYR A 16 -1.85 7.96 -3.94
CA TYR A 16 -0.70 7.16 -3.54
C TYR A 16 0.55 7.54 -4.33
N ILE A 17 1.70 7.47 -3.66
CA ILE A 17 3.03 7.65 -4.24
C ILE A 17 3.30 6.53 -5.24
N GLU A 18 2.99 5.30 -4.82
CA GLU A 18 3.23 4.09 -5.60
C GLU A 18 2.09 3.10 -5.38
N VAL A 19 1.73 2.37 -6.43
CA VAL A 19 0.80 1.24 -6.37
C VAL A 19 1.45 0.06 -7.08
N ARG A 20 1.34 -1.12 -6.50
CA ARG A 20 1.92 -2.36 -7.02
C ARG A 20 0.89 -3.48 -6.97
N GLU A 21 0.83 -4.25 -8.04
CA GLU A 21 0.16 -5.56 -8.04
C GLU A 21 1.12 -6.57 -7.41
N LEU A 22 0.65 -7.28 -6.40
CA LEU A 22 1.40 -8.30 -5.69
C LEU A 22 1.30 -9.65 -6.41
N PRO A 23 2.22 -10.60 -6.15
CA PRO A 23 2.18 -11.94 -6.71
C PRO A 23 0.85 -12.71 -6.54
N ASP A 24 0.08 -12.44 -5.49
CA ASP A 24 -1.25 -13.03 -5.25
C ASP A 24 -2.38 -12.37 -6.08
N GLY A 25 -2.07 -11.32 -6.86
CA GLY A 25 -3.03 -10.55 -7.65
C GLY A 25 -3.72 -9.41 -6.89
N SER A 26 -3.45 -9.26 -5.59
CA SER A 26 -3.92 -8.13 -4.80
C SER A 26 -3.11 -6.86 -5.11
N PHE A 27 -3.60 -5.69 -4.68
CA PHE A 27 -2.85 -4.45 -4.81
C PHE A 27 -2.42 -3.91 -3.44
N ALA A 28 -1.17 -3.46 -3.39
CA ALA A 28 -0.64 -2.66 -2.30
C ALA A 28 -0.32 -1.25 -2.79
N ALA A 29 -0.47 -0.26 -1.91
CA ALA A 29 -0.11 1.11 -2.19
C ALA A 29 0.75 1.72 -1.09
N LEU A 30 1.53 2.73 -1.46
CA LEU A 30 2.39 3.50 -0.57
C LEU A 30 1.96 4.96 -0.61
N GLY A 31 1.77 5.60 0.53
CA GLY A 31 1.37 7.00 0.61
C GLY A 31 2.01 7.75 1.77
N ASP A 32 2.23 9.05 1.59
CA ASP A 32 2.66 9.93 2.68
C ASP A 32 1.42 10.51 3.39
N LEU A 33 1.47 10.47 4.72
CA LEU A 33 0.59 11.22 5.62
C LEU A 33 1.35 12.44 6.14
N ILE A 34 0.70 13.26 6.98
CA ILE A 34 1.29 14.51 7.51
C ILE A 34 2.65 14.26 8.19
N TYR A 35 2.79 13.16 8.94
CA TYR A 35 4.00 12.85 9.71
C TYR A 35 4.61 11.47 9.44
N THR A 36 3.89 10.59 8.76
CA THR A 36 4.26 9.18 8.59
C THR A 36 4.17 8.77 7.13
N ARG A 37 4.81 7.65 6.79
CA ARG A 37 4.56 6.94 5.53
C ARG A 37 3.70 5.72 5.82
N ALA A 38 2.72 5.45 4.97
CA ALA A 38 1.78 4.37 5.15
C ALA A 38 1.82 3.39 3.99
N ILE A 39 1.80 2.10 4.33
CA ILE A 39 1.50 1.00 3.42
C ILE A 39 0.01 0.71 3.51
N TYR A 40 -0.65 0.57 2.37
CA TYR A 40 -2.06 0.21 2.25
C TYR A 40 -2.12 -1.16 1.54
N LEU A 41 -2.85 -2.12 2.10
CA LEU A 41 -3.05 -3.45 1.53
C LEU A 41 -4.52 -3.68 1.15
N GLY A 42 -4.75 -4.55 0.18
CA GLY A 42 -6.08 -4.83 -0.37
C GLY A 42 -6.68 -3.60 -1.04
N CYS A 43 -5.87 -2.86 -1.79
CA CYS A 43 -6.31 -1.66 -2.50
C CYS A 43 -7.24 -2.04 -3.66
N ASN A 44 -8.36 -1.33 -3.77
CA ASN A 44 -9.31 -1.48 -4.88
C ASN A 44 -9.89 -0.10 -5.25
N ALA A 45 -10.87 -0.07 -6.15
CA ALA A 45 -11.49 1.18 -6.59
C ALA A 45 -12.25 1.94 -5.48
N GLU A 46 -12.63 1.26 -4.40
CA GLU A 46 -13.42 1.81 -3.29
C GLU A 46 -12.55 2.22 -2.10
N GLY A 47 -11.32 1.72 -2.00
CA GLY A 47 -10.40 2.08 -0.92
C GLY A 47 -9.30 1.04 -0.67
N TYR A 48 -9.11 0.70 0.61
CA TYR A 48 -8.11 -0.26 1.09
C TYR A 48 -8.68 -1.06 2.27
N SER A 49 -8.15 -2.25 2.48
CA SER A 49 -8.56 -3.15 3.58
C SER A 49 -7.76 -2.90 4.85
N ARG A 50 -6.44 -2.70 4.73
CA ARG A 50 -5.53 -2.50 5.86
C ARG A 50 -4.57 -1.35 5.58
N ARG A 51 -4.14 -0.65 6.63
CA ARG A 51 -3.10 0.38 6.56
C ARG A 51 -2.13 0.27 7.71
N PHE A 52 -0.83 0.31 7.40
CA PHE A 52 0.27 0.28 8.36
C PHE A 52 1.08 1.57 8.26
N CYS A 53 1.18 2.33 9.35
CA CYS A 53 1.88 3.61 9.41
C CYS A 53 3.28 3.45 10.02
N PHE A 54 4.28 4.10 9.43
CA PHE A 54 5.67 4.06 9.83
C PHE A 54 6.18 5.49 10.09
N SER A 55 6.91 5.68 11.18
CA SER A 55 7.69 6.90 11.42
C SER A 55 8.94 6.96 10.55
N ASP A 56 9.53 5.80 10.22
CA ASP A 56 10.68 5.68 9.33
C ASP A 56 10.21 5.38 7.90
N ARG A 57 10.43 6.36 7.00
CA ARG A 57 10.05 6.24 5.58
C ARG A 57 10.88 5.20 4.82
N THR A 58 12.15 5.04 5.18
CA THR A 58 13.02 4.03 4.56
C THR A 58 12.53 2.64 4.92
N ARG A 59 12.19 2.43 6.19
CA ARG A 59 11.59 1.15 6.62
C ARG A 59 10.29 0.86 5.88
N ALA A 60 9.40 1.85 5.74
CA ALA A 60 8.16 1.66 4.97
C ALA A 60 8.44 1.25 3.52
N ASN A 61 9.42 1.84 2.86
CA ASN A 61 9.79 1.46 1.49
C ASN A 61 10.34 0.03 1.41
N THR A 62 11.21 -0.35 2.36
CA THR A 62 11.78 -1.70 2.42
C THR A 62 10.70 -2.76 2.63
N GLU A 63 9.82 -2.54 3.61
CA GLU A 63 8.70 -3.44 3.90
C GLU A 63 7.72 -3.50 2.72
N PHE A 64 7.40 -2.37 2.11
CA PHE A 64 6.53 -2.31 0.94
C PHE A 64 7.08 -3.13 -0.23
N ALA A 65 8.38 -3.03 -0.50
CA ALA A 65 9.03 -3.79 -1.57
C ALA A 65 9.01 -5.31 -1.30
N ALA A 66 9.05 -5.72 -0.02
CA ALA A 66 9.08 -7.11 0.39
C ALA A 66 7.71 -7.82 0.36
N LEU A 67 6.59 -7.09 0.25
CA LEU A 67 5.25 -7.68 0.24
C LEU A 67 5.07 -8.64 -0.95
N THR A 68 4.36 -9.73 -0.70
CA THR A 68 4.00 -10.77 -1.66
C THR A 68 2.50 -11.06 -1.68
N SER A 69 1.78 -10.71 -0.61
CA SER A 69 0.33 -10.84 -0.51
C SER A 69 -0.30 -9.69 0.27
N GLU A 70 -1.62 -9.49 0.11
CA GLU A 70 -2.35 -8.55 0.96
C GLU A 70 -2.44 -9.03 2.42
N ASP A 71 -2.21 -10.33 2.65
CA ASP A 71 -2.21 -10.97 3.96
C ASP A 71 -0.92 -10.82 4.75
N ASP A 72 0.15 -10.40 4.07
CA ASP A 72 1.41 -10.08 4.72
C ASP A 72 1.21 -8.96 5.75
N GLU A 73 1.87 -9.11 6.90
CA GLU A 73 1.96 -8.05 7.91
C GLU A 73 3.37 -7.48 7.91
N PRO A 74 3.58 -6.26 7.38
CA PRO A 74 4.90 -5.63 7.38
C PRO A 74 5.33 -5.35 8.83
N SER A 75 6.64 -5.27 9.07
CA SER A 75 7.20 -5.19 10.41
C SER A 75 7.56 -3.77 10.85
N GLY A 76 7.30 -3.43 12.12
CA GLY A 76 7.71 -2.16 12.76
C GLY A 76 6.98 -0.92 12.30
N TRP A 77 5.72 -1.09 11.94
CA TRP A 77 4.74 -0.01 11.97
C TRP A 77 4.51 0.47 13.41
N ILE A 78 4.07 1.72 13.54
CA ILE A 78 3.74 2.38 14.81
C ILE A 78 2.22 2.53 15.03
N ALA A 79 1.42 2.37 13.97
CA ALA A 79 -0.03 2.32 14.04
C ALA A 79 -0.60 1.50 12.86
N ARG A 80 -1.78 0.88 13.04
CA ARG A 80 -2.51 0.19 11.98
C ARG A 80 -4.02 0.46 12.00
N ARG A 81 -4.68 0.32 10.86
CA ARG A 81 -6.15 0.36 10.69
C ARG A 81 -6.60 -0.76 9.76
#